data_AF-A0A952R7E3-F1
#
_entry.id   AF-A0A952R7E3-F1
#
_cell.length_a   1.000
_cell.length_b   1.000
_cell.length_c   1.000
_cell.angle_alpha   90.00
_cell.angle_beta   90.00
_cell.angle_gamma   90.00
#
_symmetry.space_group_name_H-M   'P 1'
#
loop_
_entity.id
_entity.type
_entity.pdbx_description
1 polymer ?
#
loop_
_entity_poly.entity_id
_entity_poly.type
_entity_poly.pdbx_seq_one_letter_code
_entity_poly.pdbx_strand_id
1 'polypeptide(L)'
;MSTRDLSESHPGTSNPHAHESWDELGRACLEPLANAAHLSDKLTQILDGFRLLTAPWGRQIIGDGPSWNSDVCSDHSVFEPSVAFTPQGLALRVLVEAQGAEPNITAQAAAGVALTRRLGEQLGFATERCERLQALFLDEGPGGARLMGRFGIWHALEFYPAREEPSAKVYFDLSSWGRGHAAALTEEALCRMDLSAAWPTLGKLITSGEGHELAYFSIDLDGPRVKIYLRHRGVTGAELERVLGTARGVAAGSATRTLQALGAGDGPYDNRPLVTSLTFGEDDPRTPAQATLYFPIESYAANDSESLERLGELFDAIELPREPLQACVTALRNGAGGAAQESTGVVSYVSYREEAGQPRSTVYFSPRAFSGEGVKRASTRRVRVHEPRRVRDVVAQHERWSLVEHPYFRRLRREPVSLERLWLLMANFERAIIRDFPRRLASLTARAPTDEIRAVLADQLHDELGRGDFSRAHKGLFAKLMRGIEAYRSDAPEALSAAAGLSGALELEYVESDPWFGVGASLLVEVFGMQVDCFINDEFARQAEVSGAPLEWLKLHSELEVDHAGDSVRVAAMIPEGAPEARAVAGAEHISRAASAFFSRLYEISFPE
;
A
#
# COMPACT_ATOMS: atom_id res chain seq x y z
N MET A 1 -31.29 13.65 42.99
CA MET A 1 -32.30 14.08 42.00
C MET A 1 -31.91 13.43 40.68
N SER A 2 -32.85 12.69 40.11
CA SER A 2 -32.71 11.75 38.99
C SER A 2 -32.24 12.41 37.70
N THR A 3 -31.11 11.96 37.14
CA THR A 3 -30.79 12.13 35.71
C THR A 3 -31.50 11.02 34.94
N ARG A 4 -32.57 11.38 34.24
CA ARG A 4 -33.27 10.45 33.33
C ARG A 4 -32.37 10.18 32.13
N ASP A 5 -32.18 8.89 31.86
CA ASP A 5 -31.85 8.34 30.55
C ASP A 5 -32.73 8.96 29.47
N LEU A 6 -32.10 9.51 28.43
CA LEU A 6 -32.70 9.69 27.12
C LEU A 6 -31.94 8.78 26.16
N SER A 7 -32.23 7.48 26.27
CA SER A 7 -32.11 6.56 25.15
C SER A 7 -33.26 6.86 24.19
N GLU A 8 -33.09 7.84 23.31
CA GLU A 8 -33.96 7.96 22.14
C GLU A 8 -33.54 6.87 21.15
N SER A 9 -34.23 5.74 21.24
CA SER A 9 -34.27 4.73 20.18
C SER A 9 -34.90 5.36 18.94
N HIS A 10 -34.09 5.78 17.98
CA HIS A 10 -34.60 5.97 16.62
C HIS A 10 -35.16 4.62 16.13
N PRO A 11 -36.35 4.59 15.50
CA PRO A 11 -36.87 3.38 14.90
C PRO A 11 -35.97 3.02 13.72
N GLY A 12 -34.98 2.18 13.98
CA GLY A 12 -34.07 1.67 12.96
C GLY A 12 -34.87 0.88 11.94
N THR A 13 -34.68 1.21 10.66
CA THR A 13 -35.08 0.31 9.57
C THR A 13 -34.35 -1.02 9.78
N SER A 14 -35.08 -2.06 10.16
CA SER A 14 -34.56 -3.42 10.26
C SER A 14 -33.91 -3.83 8.94
N ASN A 15 -32.77 -4.52 8.99
CA ASN A 15 -32.08 -4.97 7.78
C ASN A 15 -33.02 -5.90 6.98
N PRO A 16 -33.31 -5.63 5.69
CA PRO A 16 -34.22 -6.46 4.90
C PRO A 16 -33.74 -7.92 4.76
N HIS A 17 -32.45 -8.16 4.94
CA HIS A 17 -31.83 -9.48 4.84
C HIS A 17 -31.66 -10.18 6.20
N ALA A 18 -32.12 -9.60 7.33
CA ALA A 18 -31.89 -10.11 8.68
C ALA A 18 -32.47 -11.52 8.98
N HIS A 19 -33.20 -12.10 8.03
CA HIS A 19 -33.84 -13.41 8.14
C HIS A 19 -33.33 -14.41 7.10
N GLU A 20 -32.46 -13.97 6.18
CA GLU A 20 -31.88 -14.79 5.13
C GLU A 20 -30.48 -15.24 5.53
N SER A 21 -30.06 -16.40 5.04
CA SER A 21 -28.68 -16.87 5.12
C SER A 21 -27.81 -16.26 4.00
N TRP A 22 -26.50 -16.26 4.19
CA TRP A 22 -25.56 -15.83 3.14
C TRP A 22 -25.69 -16.66 1.85
N ASP A 23 -26.01 -17.94 1.94
CA ASP A 23 -26.25 -18.82 0.78
C ASP A 23 -27.53 -18.41 0.01
N GLU A 24 -28.58 -18.00 0.72
CA GLU A 24 -29.83 -17.51 0.11
C GLU A 24 -29.61 -16.15 -0.58
N LEU A 25 -28.97 -15.20 0.10
CA LEU A 25 -28.63 -13.90 -0.50
C LEU A 25 -27.68 -14.07 -1.69
N GLY A 26 -26.66 -14.93 -1.58
CA GLY A 26 -25.74 -15.23 -2.66
C GLY A 26 -26.45 -15.80 -3.88
N ARG A 27 -27.40 -16.73 -3.70
CA ARG A 27 -28.24 -17.22 -4.80
C ARG A 27 -29.06 -16.07 -5.43
N ALA A 28 -29.70 -15.25 -4.60
CA ALA A 28 -30.54 -14.13 -5.05
C ALA A 28 -29.75 -13.10 -5.88
N CYS A 29 -28.44 -12.96 -5.63
CA CYS A 29 -27.56 -12.12 -6.45
C CYS A 29 -27.00 -12.85 -7.69
N LEU A 30 -26.50 -14.07 -7.53
CA LEU A 30 -25.74 -14.76 -8.58
C LEU A 30 -26.62 -15.33 -9.70
N GLU A 31 -27.83 -15.80 -9.39
CA GLU A 31 -28.72 -16.39 -10.39
C GLU A 31 -29.19 -15.36 -11.44
N PRO A 32 -29.69 -14.17 -11.05
CA PRO A 32 -30.05 -13.15 -12.03
C PRO A 32 -28.85 -12.64 -12.84
N LEU A 33 -27.67 -12.52 -12.21
CA LEU A 33 -26.45 -12.13 -12.90
C LEU A 33 -25.99 -13.19 -13.91
N ALA A 34 -26.04 -14.47 -13.56
CA ALA A 34 -25.69 -15.56 -14.48
C ALA A 34 -26.60 -15.54 -15.70
N ASN A 35 -27.91 -15.31 -15.51
CA ASN A 35 -28.85 -15.18 -16.62
C ASN A 35 -28.54 -13.96 -17.50
N ALA A 36 -28.31 -12.79 -16.90
CA ALA A 36 -27.97 -11.57 -17.63
C ALA A 36 -26.61 -11.65 -18.34
N ALA A 37 -25.67 -12.43 -17.81
CA ALA A 37 -24.35 -12.66 -18.38
C ALA A 37 -24.30 -13.83 -19.39
N HIS A 38 -25.45 -14.41 -19.75
CA HIS A 38 -25.55 -15.56 -20.65
C HIS A 38 -24.77 -16.81 -20.17
N LEU A 39 -24.79 -17.04 -18.85
CA LEU A 39 -24.14 -18.15 -18.15
C LEU A 39 -25.15 -19.06 -17.43
N SER A 40 -26.40 -19.11 -17.90
CA SER A 40 -27.46 -19.94 -17.29
C SER A 40 -27.13 -21.43 -17.32
N ASP A 41 -26.42 -21.90 -18.35
CA ASP A 41 -25.92 -23.28 -18.47
C ASP A 41 -24.86 -23.62 -17.40
N LYS A 42 -24.18 -22.59 -16.87
CA LYS A 42 -23.20 -22.70 -15.79
C LYS A 42 -23.79 -22.46 -14.40
N LEU A 43 -25.08 -22.16 -14.27
CA LEU A 43 -25.70 -21.73 -13.01
C LEU A 43 -25.44 -22.70 -11.84
N THR A 44 -25.58 -24.01 -12.07
CA THR A 44 -25.31 -25.01 -11.03
C THR A 44 -23.86 -24.94 -10.56
N GLN A 45 -22.91 -24.84 -11.49
CA GLN A 45 -21.49 -24.71 -11.17
C GLN A 45 -21.18 -23.42 -10.41
N ILE A 46 -21.81 -22.30 -10.79
CA ILE A 46 -21.65 -21.01 -10.11
C ILE A 46 -22.13 -21.10 -8.65
N LEU A 47 -23.32 -21.66 -8.43
CA LEU A 47 -23.89 -21.79 -7.09
C LEU A 47 -23.12 -22.79 -6.22
N ASP A 48 -22.62 -23.89 -6.79
CA ASP A 48 -21.79 -24.85 -6.08
C ASP A 48 -20.41 -24.28 -5.75
N GLY A 49 -19.82 -23.51 -6.66
CA GLY A 49 -18.60 -22.75 -6.40
C GLY A 49 -18.79 -21.72 -5.29
N PHE A 50 -19.92 -21.01 -5.27
CA PHE A 50 -20.25 -20.09 -4.18
C PHE A 50 -20.37 -20.83 -2.83
N ARG A 51 -21.08 -21.97 -2.78
CA ARG A 51 -21.16 -22.79 -1.55
C ARG A 51 -19.81 -23.29 -1.07
N LEU A 52 -18.90 -23.63 -1.99
CA LEU A 52 -17.53 -24.00 -1.64
C LEU A 52 -16.77 -22.83 -0.99
N LEU A 53 -16.94 -21.63 -1.53
CA LEU A 53 -16.38 -20.39 -0.98
C LEU A 53 -16.97 -20.06 0.40
N THR A 54 -18.27 -20.25 0.60
CA THR A 54 -18.97 -19.86 1.83
C THR A 54 -19.01 -20.94 2.91
N ALA A 55 -18.70 -22.20 2.62
CA ALA A 55 -18.70 -23.24 3.66
C ALA A 55 -17.69 -22.93 4.79
N PRO A 56 -17.97 -23.25 6.06
CA PRO A 56 -19.25 -23.71 6.61
C PRO A 56 -20.21 -22.57 7.00
N TRP A 57 -19.83 -21.31 6.79
CA TRP A 57 -20.53 -20.13 7.30
C TRP A 57 -21.69 -19.65 6.42
N GLY A 58 -21.82 -20.12 5.18
CA GLY A 58 -22.85 -19.70 4.23
C GLY A 58 -24.29 -19.88 4.74
N ARG A 59 -24.52 -20.85 5.63
CA ARG A 59 -25.84 -21.09 6.25
C ARG A 59 -26.14 -20.21 7.46
N GLN A 60 -25.20 -19.39 7.90
CA GLN A 60 -25.42 -18.46 8.99
C GLN A 60 -26.42 -17.39 8.54
N ILE A 61 -27.35 -17.05 9.44
CA ILE A 61 -28.34 -16.00 9.22
C ILE A 61 -27.64 -14.64 9.32
N ILE A 62 -27.95 -13.76 8.37
CA ILE A 62 -27.45 -12.39 8.34
C ILE A 62 -28.10 -11.62 9.50
N GLY A 63 -27.29 -10.92 10.30
CA GLY A 63 -27.80 -10.11 11.39
C GLY A 63 -28.33 -8.74 10.95
N ASP A 64 -28.82 -7.94 11.90
CA ASP A 64 -29.22 -6.55 11.62
C ASP A 64 -28.06 -5.63 11.22
N GLY A 65 -26.82 -6.03 11.51
CA GLY A 65 -25.60 -5.34 11.12
C GLY A 65 -24.42 -6.31 10.99
N PRO A 66 -23.30 -5.84 10.42
CA PRO A 66 -22.12 -6.68 10.23
C PRO A 66 -21.51 -7.08 11.59
N SER A 67 -21.28 -8.38 11.77
CA SER A 67 -20.49 -8.88 12.91
C SER A 67 -19.01 -8.57 12.74
N TRP A 68 -18.55 -8.53 11.49
CA TRP A 68 -17.20 -8.17 11.06
C TRP A 68 -17.28 -7.13 9.95
N ASN A 69 -16.47 -6.08 10.03
CA ASN A 69 -16.43 -5.02 9.02
C ASN A 69 -15.54 -5.45 7.84
N SER A 70 -16.04 -6.40 7.05
CA SER A 70 -15.43 -6.81 5.78
C SER A 70 -15.12 -5.60 4.91
N ASP A 71 -13.94 -5.59 4.28
CA ASP A 71 -13.50 -4.54 3.35
C ASP A 71 -13.81 -4.91 1.88
N VAL A 72 -14.53 -6.03 1.65
CA VAL A 72 -14.96 -6.51 0.32
C VAL A 72 -15.92 -5.50 -0.33
N CYS A 73 -16.95 -5.06 0.40
CA CYS A 73 -17.91 -4.06 -0.06
C CYS A 73 -18.00 -2.88 0.93
N SER A 74 -18.45 -1.73 0.45
CA SER A 74 -18.65 -0.51 1.26
C SER A 74 -19.69 -0.68 2.36
N ASP A 75 -20.64 -1.60 2.18
CA ASP A 75 -21.68 -1.92 3.15
C ASP A 75 -21.25 -3.01 4.15
N HIS A 76 -20.00 -3.49 4.07
CA HIS A 76 -19.49 -4.63 4.82
C HIS A 76 -20.15 -5.97 4.49
N SER A 77 -20.78 -6.09 3.32
CA SER A 77 -21.08 -7.41 2.75
C SER A 77 -19.79 -8.23 2.65
N VAL A 78 -19.90 -9.54 2.92
CA VAL A 78 -18.75 -10.46 2.95
C VAL A 78 -18.44 -11.10 1.59
N PHE A 79 -19.18 -10.71 0.55
CA PHE A 79 -18.95 -11.13 -0.82
C PHE A 79 -19.30 -10.03 -1.84
N GLU A 80 -18.67 -10.08 -3.01
CA GLU A 80 -18.91 -9.15 -4.12
C GLU A 80 -18.96 -9.91 -5.46
N PRO A 81 -20.14 -10.04 -6.08
CA PRO A 81 -20.24 -10.50 -7.45
C PRO A 81 -19.79 -9.41 -8.44
N SER A 82 -19.29 -9.83 -9.60
CA SER A 82 -18.81 -8.95 -10.66
C SER A 82 -18.94 -9.61 -12.03
N VAL A 83 -19.15 -8.81 -13.07
CA VAL A 83 -19.22 -9.29 -14.45
C VAL A 83 -18.19 -8.56 -15.29
N ALA A 84 -17.30 -9.32 -15.93
CA ALA A 84 -16.31 -8.81 -16.87
C ALA A 84 -16.90 -8.82 -18.29
N PHE A 85 -16.73 -7.73 -19.01
CA PHE A 85 -17.20 -7.48 -20.36
C PHE A 85 -16.00 -7.38 -21.29
N THR A 86 -16.00 -8.19 -22.34
CA THR A 86 -15.02 -8.16 -23.42
C THR A 86 -15.74 -8.31 -24.75
N PRO A 87 -15.12 -7.96 -25.89
CA PRO A 87 -15.69 -8.23 -27.21
C PRO A 87 -15.95 -9.73 -27.46
N GLN A 88 -15.23 -10.62 -26.77
CA GLN A 88 -15.33 -12.07 -26.92
C GLN A 88 -16.42 -12.71 -26.05
N GLY A 89 -16.96 -11.98 -25.07
CA GLY A 89 -17.99 -12.49 -24.17
C GLY A 89 -17.90 -11.95 -22.76
N LEU A 90 -18.76 -12.50 -21.89
CA LEU A 90 -18.91 -12.10 -20.50
C LEU A 90 -18.36 -13.19 -19.58
N ALA A 91 -17.82 -12.79 -18.43
CA ALA A 91 -17.40 -13.72 -17.38
C ALA A 91 -17.95 -13.25 -16.04
N LEU A 92 -18.50 -14.17 -15.25
CA LEU A 92 -19.03 -13.88 -13.91
C LEU A 92 -17.98 -14.26 -12.87
N ARG A 93 -17.76 -13.41 -11.88
CA ARG A 93 -16.85 -13.66 -10.76
C ARG A 93 -17.54 -13.36 -9.44
N VAL A 94 -17.24 -14.14 -8.40
CA VAL A 94 -17.61 -13.81 -7.02
C VAL A 94 -16.36 -13.80 -6.14
N LEU A 95 -16.16 -12.70 -5.41
CA LEU A 95 -15.12 -12.52 -4.39
C LEU A 95 -15.76 -12.71 -3.01
N VAL A 96 -15.08 -13.37 -2.07
CA VAL A 96 -15.54 -13.55 -0.68
C VAL A 96 -14.42 -13.25 0.32
N GLU A 97 -14.81 -12.82 1.52
CA GLU A 97 -14.00 -12.96 2.73
C GLU A 97 -14.54 -14.14 3.55
N ALA A 98 -13.71 -15.16 3.78
CA ALA A 98 -14.13 -16.31 4.58
C ALA A 98 -14.37 -15.91 6.04
N GLN A 99 -15.51 -16.31 6.61
CA GLN A 99 -15.90 -15.90 7.96
C GLN A 99 -15.41 -16.87 9.04
N GLY A 100 -14.60 -16.36 9.97
CA GLY A 100 -14.20 -17.02 11.20
C GLY A 100 -15.30 -17.04 12.26
N ALA A 101 -15.16 -17.91 13.27
CA ALA A 101 -16.15 -18.04 14.35
C ALA A 101 -16.24 -16.77 15.22
N GLU A 102 -15.12 -16.06 15.37
CA GLU A 102 -15.04 -14.82 16.14
C GLU A 102 -14.84 -13.63 15.18
N PRO A 103 -15.42 -12.44 15.48
CA PRO A 103 -15.31 -11.26 14.63
C PRO A 103 -13.96 -10.54 14.83
N ASN A 104 -12.85 -11.23 14.60
CA ASN A 104 -11.51 -10.66 14.68
C ASN A 104 -10.62 -11.15 13.54
N ILE A 105 -9.59 -10.35 13.24
CA ILE A 105 -8.70 -10.54 12.09
C ILE A 105 -8.01 -11.92 12.07
N THR A 106 -7.63 -12.44 13.23
CA THR A 106 -6.98 -13.76 13.36
C THR A 106 -7.95 -14.89 12.98
N ALA A 107 -9.20 -14.81 13.42
CA ALA A 107 -10.22 -15.79 13.06
C ALA A 107 -10.58 -15.73 11.55
N GLN A 108 -10.64 -14.53 10.96
CA GLN A 108 -10.86 -14.38 9.51
C GLN A 108 -9.69 -14.95 8.70
N ALA A 109 -8.45 -14.68 9.12
CA ALA A 109 -7.25 -15.22 8.50
C ALA A 109 -7.25 -16.76 8.54
N ALA A 110 -7.55 -17.36 9.70
CA ALA A 110 -7.65 -18.81 9.84
C ALA A 110 -8.74 -19.42 8.94
N ALA A 111 -9.88 -18.75 8.79
CA ALA A 111 -10.93 -19.16 7.87
C ALA A 111 -10.48 -19.10 6.40
N GLY A 112 -9.74 -18.06 6.03
CA GLY A 112 -9.14 -17.90 4.69
C GLY A 112 -8.09 -18.97 4.36
N VAL A 113 -7.23 -19.33 5.33
CA VAL A 113 -6.27 -20.44 5.17
C VAL A 113 -7.01 -21.76 4.96
N ALA A 114 -8.06 -22.02 5.75
CA ALA A 114 -8.89 -23.21 5.59
C ALA A 114 -9.60 -23.25 4.22
N LEU A 115 -10.10 -22.11 3.72
CA LEU A 115 -10.71 -22.02 2.40
C LEU A 115 -9.70 -22.31 1.28
N THR A 116 -8.47 -21.81 1.38
CA THR A 116 -7.41 -22.11 0.40
C THR A 116 -7.17 -23.61 0.27
N ARG A 117 -7.03 -24.31 1.39
CA ARG A 117 -6.85 -25.77 1.40
C ARG A 117 -8.03 -26.49 0.76
N ARG A 118 -9.27 -26.09 1.04
CA ARG A 118 -10.46 -26.69 0.40
C ARG A 118 -10.50 -26.46 -1.10
N LEU A 119 -10.10 -25.28 -1.58
CA LEU A 119 -10.00 -25.00 -3.02
C LEU A 119 -8.98 -25.92 -3.69
N GLY A 120 -7.82 -26.14 -3.05
CA GLY A 120 -6.83 -27.12 -3.52
C GLY A 120 -7.38 -28.55 -3.54
N GLU A 121 -8.01 -28.99 -2.45
CA GLU A 121 -8.56 -30.35 -2.32
C GLU A 121 -9.72 -30.65 -3.28
N GLN A 122 -10.63 -29.68 -3.50
CA GLN A 122 -11.88 -29.92 -4.26
C GLN A 122 -11.80 -29.50 -5.72
N LEU A 123 -10.95 -28.53 -6.08
CA LEU A 123 -10.81 -28.04 -7.45
C LEU A 123 -9.42 -28.34 -8.04
N GLY A 124 -8.52 -28.99 -7.29
CA GLY A 124 -7.23 -29.44 -7.80
C GLY A 124 -6.19 -28.34 -8.00
N PHE A 125 -6.38 -27.17 -7.39
CA PHE A 125 -5.40 -26.07 -7.49
C PHE A 125 -4.13 -26.37 -6.69
N ALA A 126 -2.97 -25.99 -7.27
CA ALA A 126 -1.69 -25.99 -6.57
C ALA A 126 -1.64 -24.85 -5.55
N THR A 127 -1.51 -25.17 -4.26
CA THR A 127 -1.60 -24.19 -3.16
C THR A 127 -0.25 -23.74 -2.62
N GLU A 128 0.86 -24.33 -3.06
CA GLU A 128 2.18 -24.12 -2.46
C GLU A 128 2.63 -22.66 -2.53
N ARG A 129 2.36 -21.98 -3.65
CA ARG A 129 2.63 -20.54 -3.79
C ARG A 129 1.80 -19.70 -2.82
N CYS A 130 0.54 -20.07 -2.63
CA CYS A 130 -0.37 -19.41 -1.71
C CYS A 130 0.09 -19.61 -0.26
N GLU A 131 0.47 -20.84 0.11
CA GLU A 131 0.94 -21.18 1.47
C GLU A 131 2.20 -20.40 1.86
N ARG A 132 3.16 -20.22 0.94
CA ARG A 132 4.35 -19.38 1.18
C ARG A 132 4.00 -17.92 1.48
N LEU A 133 2.95 -17.40 0.83
CA LEU A 133 2.45 -16.05 1.09
C LEU A 133 1.62 -15.99 2.36
N GLN A 134 0.82 -17.01 2.69
CA GLN A 134 0.09 -17.08 3.96
C GLN A 134 1.04 -16.98 5.15
N ALA A 135 2.15 -17.73 5.13
CA ALA A 135 3.18 -17.63 6.16
C ALA A 135 3.71 -16.19 6.30
N LEU A 136 4.04 -15.54 5.18
CA LEU A 136 4.53 -14.16 5.15
C LEU A 136 3.52 -13.14 5.71
N PHE A 137 2.27 -13.24 5.28
CA PHE A 137 1.24 -12.24 5.56
C PHE A 137 0.53 -12.44 6.89
N LEU A 138 0.61 -13.63 7.48
CA LEU A 138 -0.20 -14.00 8.66
C LEU A 138 0.64 -14.48 9.85
N ASP A 139 1.83 -15.05 9.62
CA ASP A 139 2.61 -15.71 10.68
C ASP A 139 3.97 -15.04 10.95
N GLU A 140 4.63 -14.52 9.91
CA GLU A 140 6.02 -14.00 9.96
C GLU A 140 6.10 -12.49 10.24
N GLY A 141 5.25 -11.98 11.13
CA GLY A 141 5.23 -10.55 11.48
C GLY A 141 6.53 -10.07 12.15
N PRO A 142 6.92 -8.80 11.94
CA PRO A 142 8.16 -8.26 12.50
C PRO A 142 8.12 -8.24 14.03
N GLY A 143 9.15 -8.77 14.68
CA GLY A 143 9.32 -8.70 16.14
C GLY A 143 8.18 -9.31 16.97
N GLY A 144 7.42 -10.26 16.41
CA GLY A 144 6.24 -10.82 17.06
C GLY A 144 5.01 -9.90 17.05
N ALA A 145 4.95 -8.96 16.09
CA ALA A 145 3.80 -8.10 15.88
C ALA A 145 2.50 -8.91 15.72
N ARG A 146 1.40 -8.34 16.21
CA ARG A 146 0.06 -8.90 15.99
C ARG A 146 -0.44 -8.48 14.61
N LEU A 147 -1.29 -9.30 14.01
CA LEU A 147 -1.95 -9.01 12.74
C LEU A 147 -2.82 -7.74 12.88
N MET A 148 -2.63 -6.77 11.98
CA MET A 148 -3.28 -5.45 11.96
C MET A 148 -4.05 -5.16 10.67
N GLY A 149 -4.09 -6.12 9.74
CA GLY A 149 -4.78 -5.98 8.46
C GLY A 149 -6.27 -5.66 8.61
N ARG A 150 -6.85 -5.13 7.54
CA ARG A 150 -8.28 -4.88 7.33
C ARG A 150 -9.06 -6.15 7.06
N PHE A 151 -8.44 -7.16 6.45
CA PHE A 151 -9.04 -8.45 6.15
C PHE A 151 -8.02 -9.60 6.27
N GLY A 152 -8.52 -10.83 6.46
CA GLY A 152 -7.66 -12.01 6.58
C GLY A 152 -7.07 -12.44 5.23
N ILE A 153 -7.90 -13.10 4.41
CA ILE A 153 -7.60 -13.47 3.03
C ILE A 153 -8.90 -13.39 2.25
N TRP A 154 -8.88 -12.86 1.03
CA TRP A 154 -10.02 -12.99 0.12
C TRP A 154 -9.78 -14.01 -0.97
N HIS A 155 -10.88 -14.62 -1.42
CA HIS A 155 -10.88 -15.63 -2.47
C HIS A 155 -11.90 -15.26 -3.53
N ALA A 156 -11.55 -15.43 -4.80
CA ALA A 156 -12.51 -15.28 -5.89
C ALA A 156 -12.52 -16.51 -6.79
N LEU A 157 -13.71 -16.86 -7.29
CA LEU A 157 -13.90 -17.78 -8.41
C LEU A 157 -14.47 -17.00 -9.60
N GLU A 158 -13.91 -17.24 -10.78
CA GLU A 158 -14.32 -16.62 -12.04
C GLU A 158 -14.70 -17.70 -13.07
N PHE A 159 -15.89 -17.55 -13.62
CA PHE A 159 -16.56 -18.50 -14.50
C PHE A 159 -16.66 -17.91 -15.91
N TYR A 160 -16.22 -18.68 -16.90
CA TYR A 160 -16.24 -18.30 -18.30
C TYR A 160 -17.20 -19.21 -19.08
N PRO A 161 -17.84 -18.72 -20.15
CA PRO A 161 -18.79 -19.52 -20.94
C PRO A 161 -18.14 -20.79 -21.51
N ALA A 162 -16.94 -20.65 -22.08
CA ALA A 162 -16.26 -21.72 -22.80
C ALA A 162 -15.31 -22.56 -21.93
N ARG A 163 -15.08 -22.21 -20.65
CA ARG A 163 -14.21 -23.01 -19.76
C ARG A 163 -15.04 -23.99 -18.95
N GLU A 164 -14.55 -25.21 -18.84
CA GLU A 164 -15.18 -26.22 -18.00
C GLU A 164 -14.99 -25.89 -16.52
N GLU A 165 -13.76 -25.57 -16.10
CA GLU A 165 -13.41 -25.26 -14.72
C GLU A 165 -13.31 -23.74 -14.47
N PRO A 166 -13.68 -23.26 -13.27
CA PRO A 166 -13.47 -21.87 -12.88
C PRO A 166 -11.98 -21.58 -12.64
N SER A 167 -11.56 -20.33 -12.82
CA SER A 167 -10.27 -19.86 -12.33
C SER A 167 -10.40 -19.32 -10.91
N ALA A 168 -9.36 -19.44 -10.09
CA ALA A 168 -9.36 -18.98 -8.70
C ALA A 168 -8.28 -17.94 -8.42
N LYS A 169 -8.61 -16.96 -7.57
CA LYS A 169 -7.70 -15.89 -7.14
C LYS A 169 -7.68 -15.76 -5.63
N VAL A 170 -6.52 -15.41 -5.09
CA VAL A 170 -6.33 -15.16 -3.66
C VAL A 170 -5.74 -13.77 -3.47
N TYR A 171 -6.25 -13.03 -2.49
CA TYR A 171 -5.83 -11.68 -2.15
C TYR A 171 -5.34 -11.61 -0.71
N PHE A 172 -4.23 -10.91 -0.51
CA PHE A 172 -3.60 -10.63 0.78
C PHE A 172 -3.56 -9.13 1.04
N ASP A 173 -3.67 -8.75 2.31
CA ASP A 173 -3.64 -7.36 2.75
C ASP A 173 -2.20 -6.87 2.91
N LEU A 174 -1.78 -5.87 2.12
CA LEU A 174 -0.44 -5.28 2.25
C LEU A 174 -0.25 -4.49 3.54
N SER A 175 -1.32 -4.29 4.32
CA SER A 175 -1.29 -3.70 5.65
C SER A 175 -1.37 -4.73 6.79
N SER A 176 -1.18 -6.03 6.52
CA SER A 176 -1.15 -7.10 7.54
C SER A 176 -0.34 -6.75 8.79
N TRP A 177 0.84 -6.15 8.60
CA TRP A 177 1.73 -5.75 9.70
C TRP A 177 1.72 -4.24 9.97
N GLY A 178 0.68 -3.55 9.50
CA GLY A 178 0.55 -2.09 9.53
C GLY A 178 1.15 -1.42 8.29
N ARG A 179 0.65 -0.22 7.98
CA ARG A 179 0.99 0.51 6.73
C ARG A 179 2.48 0.82 6.57
N GLY A 180 3.21 1.01 7.66
CA GLY A 180 4.66 1.25 7.62
C GLY A 180 5.46 0.08 7.04
N HIS A 181 4.93 -1.14 7.11
CA HIS A 181 5.59 -2.36 6.61
C HIS A 181 5.17 -2.74 5.19
N ALA A 182 4.20 -2.06 4.59
CA ALA A 182 3.60 -2.47 3.31
C ALA A 182 4.61 -2.57 2.16
N ALA A 183 5.58 -1.65 2.11
CA ALA A 183 6.65 -1.67 1.11
C ALA A 183 7.53 -2.91 1.22
N ALA A 184 8.07 -3.19 2.42
CA ALA A 184 8.89 -4.38 2.68
C ALA A 184 8.12 -5.67 2.47
N LEU A 185 6.86 -5.71 2.93
CA LEU A 185 5.98 -6.87 2.75
C LEU A 185 5.73 -7.13 1.25
N THR A 186 5.55 -6.08 0.45
CA THR A 186 5.40 -6.21 -1.01
C THR A 186 6.67 -6.73 -1.68
N GLU A 187 7.84 -6.19 -1.34
CA GLU A 187 9.12 -6.64 -1.91
C GLU A 187 9.42 -8.10 -1.57
N GLU A 188 9.23 -8.50 -0.31
CA GLU A 188 9.41 -9.89 0.13
C GLU A 188 8.40 -10.82 -0.56
N ALA A 189 7.14 -10.41 -0.70
CA ALA A 189 6.13 -11.20 -1.40
C ALA A 189 6.49 -11.39 -2.89
N LEU A 190 7.01 -10.35 -3.55
CA LEU A 190 7.54 -10.45 -4.91
C LEU A 190 8.74 -11.39 -4.96
N CYS A 191 9.65 -11.32 -3.99
CA CYS A 191 10.80 -12.22 -3.91
C CYS A 191 10.37 -13.69 -3.78
N ARG A 192 9.38 -14.03 -2.94
CA ARG A 192 8.86 -15.40 -2.79
C ARG A 192 8.16 -15.93 -4.05
N MET A 193 7.75 -15.02 -4.92
CA MET A 193 7.11 -15.29 -6.22
C MET A 193 8.10 -15.19 -7.38
N ASP A 194 9.40 -15.10 -7.14
CA ASP A 194 10.46 -14.99 -8.15
C ASP A 194 10.31 -13.74 -9.07
N LEU A 195 9.79 -12.65 -8.50
CA LEU A 195 9.50 -11.38 -9.17
C LEU A 195 10.15 -10.18 -8.47
N SER A 196 11.28 -10.37 -7.77
CA SER A 196 11.99 -9.30 -7.05
C SER A 196 12.39 -8.12 -7.95
N ALA A 197 12.64 -8.37 -9.23
CA ALA A 197 12.92 -7.36 -10.25
C ALA A 197 11.74 -6.40 -10.52
N ALA A 198 10.52 -6.71 -10.06
CA ALA A 198 9.37 -5.80 -10.14
C ALA A 198 9.47 -4.63 -9.15
N TRP A 199 10.22 -4.80 -8.06
CA TRP A 199 10.26 -3.84 -6.96
C TRP A 199 10.70 -2.43 -7.38
N PRO A 200 11.78 -2.22 -8.16
CA PRO A 200 12.20 -0.88 -8.58
C PRO A 200 11.09 -0.03 -9.20
N THR A 201 10.26 -0.63 -10.06
CA THR A 201 9.12 0.04 -10.69
C THR A 201 8.09 0.49 -9.65
N LEU A 202 7.74 -0.38 -8.70
CA LEU A 202 6.78 -0.09 -7.63
C LEU A 202 7.32 0.89 -6.59
N GLY A 203 8.57 0.69 -6.14
CA GLY A 203 9.27 1.53 -5.18
C GLY A 203 9.35 2.99 -5.66
N LYS A 204 9.65 3.19 -6.94
CA LYS A 204 9.64 4.51 -7.56
C LYS A 204 8.26 5.15 -7.58
N LEU A 205 7.21 4.39 -7.90
CA LEU A 205 5.82 4.87 -7.90
C LEU A 205 5.40 5.37 -6.51
N ILE A 206 5.64 4.58 -5.47
CA ILE A 206 5.22 4.93 -4.09
C ILE A 206 6.07 6.05 -3.48
N THR A 207 7.34 6.19 -3.88
CA THR A 207 8.22 7.25 -3.37
C THR A 207 7.98 8.60 -4.06
N SER A 208 7.54 8.57 -5.33
CA SER A 208 7.38 9.79 -6.15
C SER A 208 6.00 10.44 -6.08
N GLY A 209 4.98 9.74 -5.59
CA GLY A 209 3.60 10.24 -5.59
C GLY A 209 2.98 10.27 -4.21
N GLU A 210 2.58 11.45 -3.75
CA GLU A 210 1.76 11.59 -2.56
C GLU A 210 0.38 10.95 -2.81
N GLY A 211 -0.21 10.37 -1.76
CA GLY A 211 -1.55 9.78 -1.83
C GLY A 211 -1.63 8.38 -2.47
N HIS A 212 -0.52 7.74 -2.83
CA HIS A 212 -0.48 6.35 -3.28
C HIS A 212 -0.23 5.38 -2.11
N GLU A 213 -1.14 4.43 -1.87
CA GLU A 213 -1.05 3.42 -0.79
C GLU A 213 -1.08 2.01 -1.37
N LEU A 214 -0.10 1.19 -1.03
CA LEU A 214 -0.11 -0.26 -1.30
C LEU A 214 -1.28 -0.90 -0.54
N ALA A 215 -2.22 -1.49 -1.28
CA ALA A 215 -3.47 -2.00 -0.73
C ALA A 215 -3.51 -3.53 -0.66
N TYR A 216 -3.38 -4.20 -1.80
CA TYR A 216 -3.55 -5.66 -1.87
C TYR A 216 -2.48 -6.30 -2.75
N PHE A 217 -2.13 -7.54 -2.42
CA PHE A 217 -1.32 -8.43 -3.23
C PHE A 217 -2.19 -9.62 -3.66
N SER A 218 -2.31 -9.92 -4.94
CA SER A 218 -3.09 -11.09 -5.39
C SER A 218 -2.31 -12.02 -6.29
N ILE A 219 -2.64 -13.30 -6.21
CA ILE A 219 -2.15 -14.33 -7.13
C ILE A 219 -3.33 -15.06 -7.77
N ASP A 220 -3.11 -15.53 -9.00
CA ASP A 220 -3.95 -16.55 -9.61
C ASP A 220 -3.50 -17.93 -9.08
N LEU A 221 -4.42 -18.79 -8.65
CA LEU A 221 -4.08 -20.16 -8.24
C LEU A 221 -3.85 -21.09 -9.44
N ASP A 222 -4.37 -20.71 -10.61
CA ASP A 222 -4.24 -21.44 -11.87
C ASP A 222 -3.14 -20.88 -12.80
N GLY A 223 -2.30 -19.95 -12.32
CA GLY A 223 -1.24 -19.37 -13.15
C GLY A 223 -0.22 -18.52 -12.41
N PRO A 224 0.89 -18.13 -13.07
CA PRO A 224 2.03 -17.48 -12.42
C PRO A 224 1.80 -16.01 -12.05
N ARG A 225 0.71 -15.39 -12.55
CA ARG A 225 0.53 -13.94 -12.47
C ARG A 225 0.37 -13.43 -11.04
N VAL A 226 1.04 -12.31 -10.75
CA VAL A 226 0.90 -11.52 -9.53
C VAL A 226 0.27 -10.18 -9.87
N LYS A 227 -0.62 -9.66 -9.01
CA LYS A 227 -1.15 -8.30 -9.13
C LYS A 227 -0.95 -7.52 -7.84
N ILE A 228 -0.48 -6.29 -7.99
CA ILE A 228 -0.31 -5.34 -6.89
C ILE A 228 -1.33 -4.23 -7.04
N TYR A 229 -2.12 -3.99 -6.00
CA TYR A 229 -3.19 -2.99 -5.99
C TYR A 229 -2.73 -1.76 -5.21
N LEU A 230 -2.93 -0.58 -5.79
CA LEU A 230 -2.66 0.71 -5.16
C LEU A 230 -3.96 1.50 -4.99
N ARG A 231 -4.19 2.04 -3.79
CA ARG A 231 -5.24 3.03 -3.51
C ARG A 231 -4.68 4.43 -3.73
N HIS A 232 -5.43 5.29 -4.39
CA HIS A 232 -5.04 6.66 -4.70
C HIS A 232 -6.00 7.66 -4.04
N ARG A 233 -5.49 8.51 -3.15
CA ARG A 233 -6.26 9.52 -2.42
C ARG A 233 -5.86 10.93 -2.84
N GLY A 234 -6.84 11.78 -3.14
CA GLY A 234 -6.61 13.19 -3.48
C GLY A 234 -5.80 13.38 -4.77
N VAL A 235 -5.70 12.34 -5.60
CA VAL A 235 -4.94 12.37 -6.84
C VAL A 235 -5.77 12.95 -7.98
N THR A 236 -5.08 13.39 -9.04
CA THR A 236 -5.68 13.81 -10.30
C THR A 236 -5.62 12.72 -11.37
N GLY A 237 -6.39 12.89 -12.45
CA GLY A 237 -6.33 12.00 -13.61
C GLY A 237 -4.93 11.90 -14.23
N ALA A 238 -4.16 12.98 -14.24
CA ALA A 238 -2.79 12.99 -14.75
C ALA A 238 -1.83 12.12 -13.91
N GLU A 239 -2.06 12.04 -12.61
CA GLU A 239 -1.25 11.20 -11.72
C GLU A 239 -1.60 9.72 -11.90
N LEU A 240 -2.88 9.40 -12.08
CA LEU A 240 -3.31 8.05 -12.44
C LEU A 240 -2.76 7.62 -13.79
N GLU A 241 -2.71 8.54 -14.77
CA GLU A 241 -2.08 8.29 -16.07
C GLU A 241 -0.60 7.91 -15.92
N ARG A 242 0.15 8.58 -15.03
CA ARG A 242 1.55 8.20 -14.73
C ARG A 242 1.64 6.80 -14.14
N VAL A 243 0.70 6.39 -13.30
CA VAL A 243 0.67 5.04 -12.70
C VAL A 243 0.37 3.99 -13.77
N LEU A 244 -0.71 4.17 -14.55
CA LEU A 244 -1.10 3.21 -15.58
C LEU A 244 -0.04 3.10 -16.70
N GLY A 245 0.58 4.22 -17.08
CA GLY A 245 1.63 4.28 -18.09
C GLY A 245 2.92 3.54 -17.75
N THR A 246 3.04 2.98 -16.53
CA THR A 246 4.15 2.07 -16.20
C THR A 246 3.99 0.69 -16.82
N ALA A 247 2.77 0.29 -17.19
CA ALA A 247 2.52 -1.00 -17.80
C ALA A 247 2.72 -0.98 -19.32
N ARG A 248 3.15 -2.12 -19.86
CA ARG A 248 3.31 -2.33 -21.30
C ARG A 248 1.96 -2.19 -22.01
N GLY A 249 1.98 -1.53 -23.17
CA GLY A 249 0.82 -1.47 -24.07
C GLY A 249 -0.32 -0.56 -23.61
N VAL A 250 -0.17 0.20 -22.52
CA VAL A 250 -1.15 1.22 -22.13
C VAL A 250 -1.01 2.44 -23.04
N ALA A 251 -2.05 2.75 -23.80
CA ALA A 251 -2.08 3.93 -24.65
C ALA A 251 -2.09 5.22 -23.82
N ALA A 252 -1.31 6.23 -24.23
CA ALA A 252 -1.30 7.53 -23.57
C ALA A 252 -2.72 8.16 -23.53
N GLY A 253 -3.06 8.75 -22.38
CA GLY A 253 -4.36 9.34 -22.08
C GLY A 253 -5.45 8.30 -21.77
N SER A 254 -5.11 7.04 -21.55
CA SER A 254 -6.09 5.98 -21.26
C SER A 254 -6.87 6.27 -19.98
N ALA A 255 -6.20 6.66 -18.89
CA ALA A 255 -6.86 7.03 -17.64
C ALA A 255 -7.79 8.23 -17.86
N THR A 256 -7.27 9.28 -18.50
CA THR A 256 -8.02 10.51 -18.76
C THR A 256 -9.29 10.25 -19.58
N ARG A 257 -9.20 9.49 -20.67
CA ARG A 257 -10.36 9.15 -21.50
C ARG A 257 -11.40 8.35 -20.73
N THR A 258 -10.97 7.35 -19.94
CA THR A 258 -11.88 6.56 -19.11
C THR A 258 -12.59 7.42 -18.06
N LEU A 259 -11.86 8.30 -17.37
CA LEU A 259 -12.41 9.18 -16.34
C LEU A 259 -13.35 10.24 -16.93
N GLN A 260 -13.04 10.77 -18.11
CA GLN A 260 -13.92 11.66 -18.86
C GLN A 260 -15.21 10.96 -19.29
N ALA A 261 -15.12 9.74 -19.81
CA ALA A 261 -16.29 8.94 -20.21
C ALA A 261 -17.19 8.54 -19.02
N LEU A 262 -16.65 8.51 -17.80
CA LEU A 262 -17.40 8.30 -16.56
C LEU A 262 -17.96 9.61 -15.96
N GLY A 263 -17.73 10.76 -16.60
CA GLY A 263 -18.12 12.08 -16.08
C GLY A 263 -17.44 12.45 -14.76
N ALA A 264 -16.24 11.93 -14.50
CA ALA A 264 -15.54 12.11 -13.23
C ALA A 264 -14.71 13.41 -13.15
N GLY A 265 -14.47 14.08 -14.28
CA GLY A 265 -13.55 15.22 -14.38
C GLY A 265 -12.09 14.81 -14.08
N ASP A 266 -11.21 15.78 -13.84
CA ASP A 266 -9.77 15.55 -13.64
C ASP A 266 -9.34 15.35 -12.17
N GLY A 267 -10.28 15.45 -11.21
CA GLY A 267 -10.02 15.40 -9.77
C GLY A 267 -9.81 16.79 -9.12
N PRO A 268 -9.26 16.85 -7.89
CA PRO A 268 -8.78 15.74 -7.08
C PRO A 268 -9.91 14.80 -6.65
N TYR A 269 -9.60 13.51 -6.54
CA TYR A 269 -10.56 12.49 -6.12
C TYR A 269 -10.51 12.29 -4.59
N ASP A 270 -11.39 12.99 -3.87
CA ASP A 270 -11.37 13.09 -2.39
C ASP A 270 -12.37 12.18 -1.65
N ASN A 271 -13.29 11.53 -2.37
CA ASN A 271 -14.22 10.56 -1.78
C ASN A 271 -13.54 9.18 -1.63
N ARG A 272 -14.25 8.08 -1.90
CA ARG A 272 -13.64 6.75 -1.87
C ARG A 272 -12.46 6.70 -2.86
N PRO A 273 -11.27 6.25 -2.45
CA PRO A 273 -10.10 6.30 -3.31
C PRO A 273 -10.28 5.42 -4.54
N LEU A 274 -9.82 5.92 -5.68
CA LEU A 274 -9.65 5.11 -6.88
C LEU A 274 -8.56 4.07 -6.60
N VAL A 275 -8.67 2.93 -7.28
CA VAL A 275 -7.67 1.87 -7.17
C VAL A 275 -7.05 1.65 -8.55
N THR A 276 -5.76 1.37 -8.61
CA THR A 276 -5.15 0.76 -9.79
C THR A 276 -4.59 -0.60 -9.42
N SER A 277 -4.45 -1.49 -10.39
CA SER A 277 -3.67 -2.72 -10.23
C SER A 277 -2.61 -2.85 -11.31
N LEU A 278 -1.39 -3.20 -10.93
CA LEU A 278 -0.29 -3.56 -11.83
C LEU A 278 -0.10 -5.07 -11.83
N THR A 279 -0.10 -5.69 -13.01
CA THR A 279 0.05 -7.14 -13.17
C THR A 279 1.46 -7.47 -13.65
N PHE A 280 2.14 -8.36 -12.93
CA PHE A 280 3.48 -8.86 -13.26
C PHE A 280 3.41 -10.34 -13.64
N GLY A 281 4.27 -10.74 -14.56
CA GLY A 281 4.42 -12.11 -15.04
C GLY A 281 5.88 -12.38 -15.44
N GLU A 282 6.18 -13.62 -15.82
CA GLU A 282 7.55 -14.10 -15.98
C GLU A 282 8.30 -13.50 -17.19
N ASP A 283 7.60 -13.12 -18.27
CA ASP A 283 8.23 -12.65 -19.51
C ASP A 283 9.09 -11.38 -19.34
N ASP A 284 8.63 -10.47 -18.49
CA ASP A 284 9.33 -9.24 -18.10
C ASP A 284 8.91 -8.91 -16.67
N PRO A 285 9.71 -9.32 -15.66
CA PRO A 285 9.36 -9.10 -14.27
C PRO A 285 9.50 -7.63 -13.87
N ARG A 286 10.21 -6.79 -14.63
CA ARG A 286 10.45 -5.37 -14.29
C ARG A 286 9.29 -4.49 -14.73
N THR A 287 8.74 -4.75 -15.91
CA THR A 287 7.68 -3.94 -16.50
C THR A 287 6.33 -4.65 -16.36
N PRO A 288 5.33 -4.04 -15.68
CA PRO A 288 4.01 -4.62 -15.59
C PRO A 288 3.44 -4.96 -16.97
N ALA A 289 2.91 -6.17 -17.12
CA ALA A 289 2.28 -6.62 -18.36
C ALA A 289 0.92 -5.95 -18.60
N GLN A 290 0.23 -5.54 -17.53
CA GLN A 290 -1.08 -4.90 -17.59
C GLN A 290 -1.23 -3.90 -16.44
N ALA A 291 -1.95 -2.81 -16.68
CA ALA A 291 -2.49 -1.95 -15.65
C ALA A 291 -4.02 -1.92 -15.75
N THR A 292 -4.70 -1.70 -14.63
CA THR A 292 -6.18 -1.62 -14.59
C THR A 292 -6.58 -0.49 -13.66
N LEU A 293 -7.47 0.38 -14.12
CA LEU A 293 -8.08 1.43 -13.31
C LEU A 293 -9.40 0.91 -12.72
N TYR A 294 -9.67 1.16 -11.45
CA TYR A 294 -10.91 0.83 -10.75
C TYR A 294 -11.51 2.13 -10.18
N PHE A 295 -12.68 2.49 -10.68
CA PHE A 295 -13.42 3.68 -10.31
C PHE A 295 -14.58 3.32 -9.37
N PRO A 296 -14.62 3.83 -8.11
CA PRO A 296 -15.67 3.54 -7.14
C PRO A 296 -16.95 4.34 -7.45
N ILE A 297 -17.69 3.94 -8.49
CA ILE A 297 -18.79 4.74 -9.04
C ILE A 297 -19.86 5.13 -8.01
N GLU A 298 -20.15 4.26 -7.03
CA GLU A 298 -21.10 4.54 -5.94
C GLU A 298 -20.75 5.80 -5.11
N SER A 299 -19.48 6.22 -5.13
CA SER A 299 -18.98 7.37 -4.37
C SER A 299 -18.92 8.66 -5.19
N TYR A 300 -19.24 8.58 -6.48
CA TYR A 300 -19.13 9.69 -7.44
C TYR A 300 -20.41 9.89 -8.28
N ALA A 301 -21.41 9.03 -8.11
CA ALA A 301 -22.77 9.18 -8.62
C ALA A 301 -23.75 9.38 -7.47
N ALA A 302 -24.82 10.16 -7.69
CA ALA A 302 -25.83 10.43 -6.67
C ALA A 302 -26.76 9.23 -6.43
N ASN A 303 -26.96 8.37 -7.43
CA ASN A 303 -27.81 7.18 -7.37
C ASN A 303 -27.43 6.13 -8.44
N ASP A 304 -28.06 4.96 -8.38
CA ASP A 304 -27.80 3.86 -9.32
C ASP A 304 -28.23 4.17 -10.76
N SER A 305 -29.19 5.09 -10.96
CA SER A 305 -29.62 5.49 -12.31
C SER A 305 -28.54 6.33 -13.00
N GLU A 306 -27.96 7.29 -12.29
CA GLU A 306 -26.80 8.06 -12.76
C GLU A 306 -25.57 7.15 -12.94
N SER A 307 -25.37 6.18 -12.03
CA SER A 307 -24.31 5.18 -12.18
C SER A 307 -24.47 4.42 -13.49
N LEU A 308 -25.68 3.93 -13.80
CA LEU A 308 -25.95 3.20 -15.04
C LEU A 308 -25.77 4.07 -16.30
N GLU A 309 -26.16 5.35 -16.24
CA GLU A 309 -25.95 6.30 -17.34
C GLU A 309 -24.47 6.47 -17.66
N ARG A 310 -23.65 6.79 -16.66
CA ARG A 310 -22.19 6.94 -16.78
C ARG A 310 -21.49 5.66 -17.23
N LEU A 311 -21.94 4.50 -16.75
CA LEU A 311 -21.42 3.20 -17.23
C LEU A 311 -21.76 2.98 -18.71
N GLY A 312 -22.96 3.37 -19.13
CA GLY A 312 -23.36 3.33 -20.52
C GLY A 312 -22.46 4.21 -21.39
N GLU A 313 -22.20 5.46 -20.97
CA GLU A 313 -21.29 6.38 -21.67
C GLU A 313 -19.88 5.79 -21.81
N LEU A 314 -19.34 5.21 -20.72
CA LEU A 314 -18.08 4.48 -20.78
C LEU A 314 -18.14 3.33 -21.80
N PHE A 315 -19.17 2.50 -21.75
CA PHE A 315 -19.30 1.32 -22.62
C PHE A 315 -19.40 1.69 -24.10
N ASP A 316 -20.09 2.78 -24.45
CA ASP A 316 -20.07 3.30 -25.81
C ASP A 316 -18.69 3.79 -26.23
N ALA A 317 -18.02 4.53 -25.34
CA ALA A 317 -16.69 5.08 -25.64
C ALA A 317 -15.63 4.00 -25.87
N ILE A 318 -15.81 2.81 -25.28
CA ILE A 318 -14.90 1.66 -25.42
C ILE A 318 -15.51 0.52 -26.24
N GLU A 319 -16.62 0.78 -26.95
CA GLU A 319 -17.26 -0.16 -27.88
C GLU A 319 -17.64 -1.53 -27.26
N LEU A 320 -18.08 -1.53 -25.99
CA LEU A 320 -18.61 -2.71 -25.29
C LEU A 320 -20.14 -2.73 -25.25
N PRO A 321 -20.79 -3.91 -25.19
CA PRO A 321 -22.24 -4.02 -25.32
C PRO A 321 -22.99 -3.46 -24.10
N ARG A 322 -23.92 -2.52 -24.34
CA ARG A 322 -24.78 -1.91 -23.31
C ARG A 322 -25.91 -2.81 -22.81
N GLU A 323 -26.49 -3.65 -23.66
CA GLU A 323 -27.68 -4.44 -23.29
C GLU A 323 -27.40 -5.38 -22.10
N PRO A 324 -26.33 -6.20 -22.10
CA PRO A 324 -26.04 -7.07 -20.95
C PRO A 324 -25.68 -6.28 -19.68
N LEU A 325 -25.05 -5.11 -19.80
CA LEU A 325 -24.80 -4.20 -18.69
C LEU A 325 -26.12 -3.76 -18.03
N GLN A 326 -27.06 -3.27 -18.84
CA GLN A 326 -28.36 -2.83 -18.36
C GLN A 326 -29.16 -3.98 -17.73
N ALA A 327 -29.09 -5.17 -18.33
CA ALA A 327 -29.72 -6.37 -17.79
C ALA A 327 -29.15 -6.73 -16.40
N CYS A 328 -27.82 -6.75 -16.24
CA CYS A 328 -27.17 -7.07 -14.96
C CYS A 328 -27.56 -6.08 -13.85
N VAL A 329 -27.48 -4.77 -14.13
CA VAL A 329 -27.83 -3.73 -13.15
C VAL A 329 -29.31 -3.80 -12.78
N THR A 330 -30.20 -3.97 -13.78
CA THR A 330 -31.65 -4.06 -13.55
C THR A 330 -32.02 -5.27 -12.72
N ALA A 331 -31.39 -6.42 -13.00
CA ALA A 331 -31.62 -7.66 -12.28
C ALA A 331 -31.37 -7.52 -10.77
N LEU A 332 -30.27 -6.88 -10.38
CA LEU A 332 -29.92 -6.67 -8.98
C LEU A 332 -30.69 -5.51 -8.31
N ARG A 333 -31.08 -4.48 -9.08
CA ARG A 333 -31.97 -3.43 -8.57
C ARG A 333 -33.31 -4.00 -8.13
N ASN A 334 -33.89 -4.88 -8.95
CA ASN A 334 -35.21 -5.47 -8.70
C ASN A 334 -35.19 -6.54 -7.60
N GLY A 335 -34.09 -7.28 -7.44
CA GLY A 335 -33.97 -8.36 -6.45
C GLY A 335 -33.95 -7.89 -4.99
N ALA A 336 -33.46 -6.68 -4.70
CA ALA A 336 -33.30 -6.19 -3.32
C ALA A 336 -34.53 -5.47 -2.74
N GLY A 337 -35.74 -5.80 -3.19
CA GLY A 337 -36.99 -5.35 -2.56
C GLY A 337 -37.28 -3.83 -2.62
N GLY A 338 -36.65 -3.06 -3.51
CA GLY A 338 -36.80 -1.59 -3.54
C GLY A 338 -37.09 -1.00 -4.92
N ALA A 339 -38.37 -0.74 -5.20
CA ALA A 339 -38.87 -0.07 -6.41
C ALA A 339 -38.67 1.46 -6.43
N ALA A 340 -37.58 2.00 -5.87
CA ALA A 340 -37.36 3.44 -5.83
C ALA A 340 -36.28 3.89 -6.84
N GLN A 341 -36.57 4.95 -7.60
CA GLN A 341 -35.60 5.72 -8.40
C GLN A 341 -34.41 6.24 -7.57
N GLU A 342 -34.47 6.17 -6.24
CA GLU A 342 -33.50 6.66 -5.27
C GLU A 342 -32.53 5.57 -4.73
N SER A 343 -32.51 4.37 -5.31
CA SER A 343 -31.56 3.32 -4.89
C SER A 343 -30.10 3.76 -5.11
N THR A 344 -29.22 3.44 -4.14
CA THR A 344 -27.79 3.73 -4.17
C THR A 344 -26.99 2.47 -3.87
N GLY A 345 -25.82 2.33 -4.51
CA GLY A 345 -24.80 1.33 -4.16
C GLY A 345 -25.02 -0.06 -4.77
N VAL A 346 -25.82 -0.21 -5.83
CA VAL A 346 -25.88 -1.50 -6.56
C VAL A 346 -24.55 -1.78 -7.24
N VAL A 347 -23.96 -0.77 -7.87
CA VAL A 347 -22.63 -0.88 -8.51
C VAL A 347 -21.60 -0.21 -7.62
N SER A 348 -20.68 -1.00 -7.06
CA SER A 348 -19.62 -0.51 -6.16
C SER A 348 -18.47 0.10 -6.96
N TYR A 349 -17.98 -0.64 -7.95
CA TYR A 349 -16.87 -0.25 -8.82
C TYR A 349 -17.17 -0.55 -10.29
N VAL A 350 -16.45 0.15 -11.15
CA VAL A 350 -16.18 -0.29 -12.52
C VAL A 350 -14.68 -0.26 -12.74
N SER A 351 -14.13 -1.27 -13.41
CA SER A 351 -12.71 -1.28 -13.77
C SER A 351 -12.51 -1.31 -15.27
N TYR A 352 -11.47 -0.65 -15.77
CA TYR A 352 -11.10 -0.62 -17.18
C TYR A 352 -9.62 -0.96 -17.38
N ARG A 353 -9.35 -1.73 -18.44
CA ARG A 353 -8.01 -1.96 -18.99
C ARG A 353 -8.10 -2.32 -20.46
N GLU A 354 -6.96 -2.21 -21.14
CA GLU A 354 -6.75 -2.83 -22.45
C GLU A 354 -6.03 -4.18 -22.26
N GLU A 355 -6.51 -5.21 -22.93
CA GLU A 355 -5.96 -6.57 -22.93
C GLU A 355 -5.72 -7.00 -24.38
N ALA A 356 -4.45 -7.12 -24.78
CA ALA A 356 -4.05 -7.43 -26.16
C ALA A 356 -4.70 -6.49 -27.21
N GLY A 357 -4.80 -5.19 -26.89
CA GLY A 357 -5.42 -4.18 -27.76
C GLY A 357 -6.96 -4.23 -27.80
N GLN A 358 -7.59 -5.03 -26.94
CA GLN A 358 -9.05 -5.09 -26.80
C GLN A 358 -9.48 -4.51 -25.45
N PRO A 359 -10.62 -3.78 -25.39
CA PRO A 359 -11.12 -3.22 -24.15
C PRO A 359 -11.65 -4.35 -23.25
N ARG A 360 -11.34 -4.27 -21.96
CA ARG A 360 -11.97 -5.09 -20.93
C ARG A 360 -12.45 -4.20 -19.80
N SER A 361 -13.76 -4.23 -19.59
CA SER A 361 -14.40 -3.57 -18.44
C SER A 361 -14.92 -4.61 -17.46
N THR A 362 -14.97 -4.32 -16.16
CA THR A 362 -15.61 -5.19 -15.17
C THR A 362 -16.46 -4.35 -14.25
N VAL A 363 -17.71 -4.76 -14.05
CA VAL A 363 -18.67 -4.08 -13.18
C VAL A 363 -18.83 -4.91 -11.92
N TYR A 364 -18.68 -4.27 -10.76
CA TYR A 364 -18.68 -4.90 -9.45
C TYR A 364 -19.96 -4.49 -8.73
N PHE A 365 -20.63 -5.47 -8.12
CA PHE A 365 -21.96 -5.28 -7.57
C PHE A 365 -21.97 -5.56 -6.07
N SER A 366 -22.57 -4.68 -5.28
CA SER A 366 -22.80 -4.94 -3.86
C SER A 366 -24.04 -5.81 -3.66
N PRO A 367 -23.99 -6.86 -2.83
CA PRO A 367 -25.17 -7.58 -2.38
C PRO A 367 -26.11 -6.72 -1.52
N ARG A 368 -25.61 -5.60 -0.97
CA ARG A 368 -26.34 -4.69 -0.07
C ARG A 368 -26.91 -5.40 1.16
N ALA A 369 -26.14 -6.35 1.71
CA ALA A 369 -26.54 -7.13 2.87
C ALA A 369 -26.80 -6.25 4.10
N PHE A 370 -26.23 -5.05 4.15
CA PHE A 370 -26.45 -4.08 5.23
C PHE A 370 -26.78 -2.69 4.68
N SER A 371 -27.64 -1.94 5.39
CA SER A 371 -27.98 -0.57 5.04
C SER A 371 -28.18 0.29 6.30
N GLY A 372 -27.85 1.60 6.21
CA GLY A 372 -28.08 2.56 7.30
C GLY A 372 -27.09 3.73 7.32
N GLU A 373 -27.44 4.83 8.01
CA GLU A 373 -26.55 6.00 8.14
C GLU A 373 -25.20 5.66 8.79
N GLY A 374 -25.16 4.70 9.72
CA GLY A 374 -23.91 4.27 10.38
C GLY A 374 -22.93 3.58 9.41
N VAL A 375 -23.45 2.72 8.52
CA VAL A 375 -22.70 2.03 7.47
C VAL A 375 -22.24 3.03 6.41
N LYS A 376 -23.14 3.93 5.97
CA LYS A 376 -22.78 5.02 5.04
C LYS A 376 -21.74 5.96 5.63
N ARG A 377 -21.80 6.34 6.92
CA ARG A 377 -20.79 7.21 7.56
C ARG A 377 -19.43 6.52 7.74
N ALA A 378 -19.40 5.20 7.95
CA ALA A 378 -18.15 4.44 8.01
C ALA A 378 -17.47 4.34 6.63
N SER A 379 -18.25 4.11 5.56
CA SER A 379 -17.75 4.00 4.18
C SER A 379 -17.43 5.34 3.52
N THR A 380 -18.14 6.41 3.90
CA THR A 380 -17.95 7.78 3.37
C THR A 380 -17.17 8.69 4.30
N ARG A 381 -16.49 8.16 5.34
CA ARG A 381 -15.75 8.98 6.30
C ARG A 381 -14.75 9.84 5.53
N ARG A 382 -15.17 11.08 5.22
CA ARG A 382 -14.32 12.13 4.66
C ARG A 382 -13.12 12.15 5.55
N VAL A 383 -11.95 11.87 4.96
CA VAL A 383 -10.70 12.04 5.67
C VAL A 383 -10.75 13.48 6.17
N ARG A 384 -10.72 13.66 7.50
CA ARG A 384 -10.59 14.99 8.07
C ARG A 384 -9.41 15.63 7.35
N VAL A 385 -9.65 16.78 6.72
CA VAL A 385 -8.59 17.70 6.30
C VAL A 385 -7.59 17.69 7.46
N HIS A 386 -6.38 17.20 7.19
CA HIS A 386 -5.40 16.88 8.23
C HIS A 386 -5.35 18.05 9.21
N GLU A 387 -5.66 17.81 10.49
CA GLU A 387 -5.27 18.75 11.53
C GLU A 387 -3.77 19.02 11.33
N PRO A 388 -3.28 20.26 11.54
CA PRO A 388 -1.87 20.57 11.36
C PRO A 388 -1.04 19.55 12.14
N ARG A 389 -0.25 18.73 11.42
CA ARG A 389 0.58 17.71 12.06
C ARG A 389 1.58 18.41 12.96
N ARG A 390 1.74 17.95 14.19
CA ARG A 390 2.78 18.47 15.07
C ARG A 390 4.11 17.87 14.65
N VAL A 391 5.19 18.64 14.67
CA VAL A 391 6.52 18.14 14.32
C VAL A 391 6.97 16.98 15.23
N ARG A 392 6.62 17.03 16.52
CA ARG A 392 6.84 15.92 17.46
C ARG A 392 6.14 14.62 17.06
N ASP A 393 4.98 14.72 16.43
CA ASP A 393 4.22 13.54 15.99
C ASP A 393 4.85 12.91 14.75
N VAL A 394 5.51 13.73 13.91
CA VAL A 394 6.33 13.27 12.79
C VAL A 394 7.56 12.52 13.31
N VAL A 395 8.31 13.10 14.25
CA VAL A 395 9.47 12.45 14.88
C VAL A 395 9.07 11.13 15.53
N ALA A 396 8.05 11.14 16.39
CA ALA A 396 7.57 9.94 17.07
C ALA A 396 7.05 8.86 16.09
N GLN A 397 6.53 9.26 14.93
CA GLN A 397 6.18 8.31 13.89
C GLN A 397 7.42 7.62 13.31
N HIS A 398 8.49 8.36 13.01
CA HIS A 398 9.72 7.81 12.45
C HIS A 398 10.57 7.03 13.44
N GLU A 399 10.44 7.30 14.75
CA GLU A 399 10.97 6.42 15.80
C GLU A 399 10.23 5.07 15.83
N ARG A 400 8.90 5.09 15.66
CA ARG A 400 8.09 3.87 15.62
C ARG A 400 8.26 3.10 14.32
N TRP A 401 8.36 3.80 13.20
CA TRP A 401 8.42 3.24 11.85
C TRP A 401 9.81 3.51 11.30
N SER A 402 10.72 2.58 11.61
CA SER A 402 12.12 2.76 11.32
C SER A 402 12.39 2.81 9.82
N LEU A 403 13.30 3.67 9.41
CA LEU A 403 13.87 3.71 8.07
C LEU A 403 14.52 2.38 7.66
N VAL A 404 15.01 1.57 8.62
CA VAL A 404 15.59 0.25 8.33
C VAL A 404 14.54 -0.82 8.01
N GLU A 405 13.27 -0.46 8.07
CA GLU A 405 12.16 -1.22 7.48
C GLU A 405 12.03 -0.98 5.97
N HIS A 406 12.78 -0.04 5.39
CA HIS A 406 12.80 0.16 3.95
C HIS A 406 13.30 -1.13 3.24
N PRO A 407 12.73 -1.50 2.07
CA PRO A 407 13.04 -2.76 1.37
C PRO A 407 14.53 -3.00 1.09
N TYR A 408 15.31 -1.94 0.88
CA TYR A 408 16.77 -2.01 0.81
C TYR A 408 17.41 -2.72 2.01
N PHE A 409 17.11 -2.26 3.23
CA PHE A 409 17.69 -2.81 4.45
C PHE A 409 17.14 -4.21 4.77
N ARG A 410 15.84 -4.42 4.54
CA ARG A 410 15.20 -5.74 4.71
C ARG A 410 15.84 -6.79 3.82
N ARG A 411 16.03 -6.48 2.54
CA ARG A 411 16.69 -7.38 1.59
C ARG A 411 18.17 -7.61 1.96
N LEU A 412 18.89 -6.56 2.35
CA LEU A 412 20.27 -6.67 2.81
C LEU A 412 20.41 -7.59 4.04
N ARG A 413 19.49 -7.50 5.01
CA ARG A 413 19.45 -8.36 6.21
C ARG A 413 19.07 -9.80 5.86
N ARG A 414 18.11 -9.99 4.94
CA ARG A 414 17.60 -11.30 4.50
C ARG A 414 18.65 -12.12 3.78
N GLU A 415 19.45 -11.49 2.93
CA GLU A 415 20.50 -12.15 2.16
C GLU A 415 21.80 -12.34 2.98
N PRO A 416 22.71 -13.24 2.55
CA PRO A 416 24.05 -13.30 3.11
C PRO A 416 24.78 -11.95 3.00
N VAL A 417 25.58 -11.63 4.01
CA VAL A 417 26.34 -10.36 4.02
C VAL A 417 27.23 -10.27 2.79
N SER A 418 27.14 -9.15 2.09
CA SER A 418 28.03 -8.81 0.97
C SER A 418 28.81 -7.54 1.32
N LEU A 419 30.13 -7.67 1.45
CA LEU A 419 31.00 -6.54 1.73
C LEU A 419 31.05 -5.53 0.58
N GLU A 420 30.78 -5.96 -0.66
CA GLU A 420 30.61 -5.04 -1.79
C GLU A 420 29.34 -4.18 -1.62
N ARG A 421 28.22 -4.78 -1.19
CA ARG A 421 26.98 -4.02 -0.93
C ARG A 421 27.11 -3.09 0.26
N LEU A 422 27.82 -3.50 1.31
CA LEU A 422 28.17 -2.63 2.42
C LEU A 422 29.10 -1.49 1.96
N TRP A 423 30.09 -1.77 1.11
CA TRP A 423 30.91 -0.72 0.51
C TRP A 423 30.07 0.26 -0.32
N LEU A 424 29.12 -0.21 -1.14
CA LEU A 424 28.22 0.64 -1.91
C LEU A 424 27.39 1.56 -1.01
N LEU A 425 26.84 1.04 0.09
CA LEU A 425 26.14 1.84 1.10
C LEU A 425 27.06 2.93 1.69
N MET A 426 28.23 2.54 2.19
CA MET A 426 29.16 3.45 2.85
C MET A 426 29.71 4.50 1.87
N ALA A 427 30.06 4.12 0.64
CA ALA A 427 30.59 5.07 -0.35
C ALA A 427 29.53 6.10 -0.78
N ASN A 428 28.26 5.70 -0.88
CA ASN A 428 27.18 6.66 -1.13
C ASN A 428 26.90 7.54 0.08
N PHE A 429 27.00 7.02 1.31
CA PHE A 429 26.92 7.81 2.54
C PHE A 429 28.02 8.85 2.65
N GLU A 430 29.26 8.48 2.30
CA GLU A 430 30.38 9.41 2.29
C GLU A 430 30.06 10.64 1.45
N ARG A 431 29.59 10.39 0.22
CA ARG A 431 29.31 11.43 -0.77
C ARG A 431 28.04 12.21 -0.47
N ALA A 432 27.01 11.57 0.07
CA ALA A 432 25.72 12.20 0.34
C ALA A 432 25.75 13.04 1.61
N ILE A 433 26.35 12.50 2.68
CA ILE A 433 26.22 12.99 4.05
C ILE A 433 27.60 13.40 4.57
N ILE A 434 28.46 12.43 4.86
CA ILE A 434 29.64 12.58 5.73
C ILE A 434 30.63 13.64 5.24
N ARG A 435 30.88 13.72 3.92
CA ARG A 435 31.91 14.61 3.37
C ARG A 435 31.67 16.08 3.73
N ASP A 436 30.41 16.50 3.70
CA ASP A 436 29.98 17.90 3.78
C ASP A 436 29.13 18.19 5.04
N PHE A 437 28.82 17.17 5.86
CA PHE A 437 27.95 17.29 7.03
C PHE A 437 28.41 18.35 8.05
N PRO A 438 29.68 18.41 8.50
CA PRO A 438 30.09 19.44 9.46
C PRO A 438 29.90 20.87 8.95
N ARG A 439 30.08 21.10 7.65
CA ARG A 439 29.84 22.42 7.03
C ARG A 439 28.35 22.75 7.02
N ARG A 440 27.50 21.80 6.64
CA ARG A 440 26.05 21.95 6.62
C ARG A 440 25.51 22.23 8.04
N LEU A 441 25.93 21.44 9.01
CA LEU A 441 25.54 21.62 10.42
C LEU A 441 26.02 22.96 10.98
N ALA A 442 27.25 23.39 10.67
CA ALA A 442 27.72 24.73 11.05
C ALA A 442 26.87 25.85 10.44
N SER A 443 26.45 25.71 9.18
CA SER A 443 25.56 26.66 8.51
C SER A 443 24.19 26.73 9.17
N LEU A 444 23.58 25.58 9.51
CA LEU A 444 22.30 25.55 10.21
C LEU A 444 22.42 26.13 11.64
N THR A 445 23.48 25.77 12.36
CA THR A 445 23.77 26.28 13.72
C THR A 445 23.88 27.81 13.73
N ALA A 446 24.63 28.38 12.78
CA ALA A 446 24.81 29.84 12.68
C ALA A 446 23.48 30.57 12.42
N ARG A 447 22.53 29.92 11.75
CA ARG A 447 21.22 30.46 11.38
C ARG A 447 20.10 30.01 12.32
N ALA A 448 20.41 29.25 13.37
CA ALA A 448 19.43 28.65 14.25
C ALA A 448 18.44 29.70 14.79
N PRO A 449 17.12 29.43 14.77
CA PRO A 449 16.09 30.43 15.10
C PRO A 449 16.14 30.98 16.52
N THR A 450 16.64 30.18 17.47
CA THR A 450 16.77 30.56 18.89
C THR A 450 18.12 30.09 19.43
N ASP A 451 18.57 30.71 20.53
CA ASP A 451 19.83 30.34 21.17
C ASP A 451 19.73 28.97 21.86
N GLU A 452 18.55 28.56 22.31
CA GLU A 452 18.31 27.21 22.85
C GLU A 452 18.53 26.13 21.78
N ILE A 453 17.94 26.30 20.60
CA ILE A 453 18.15 25.37 19.48
C ILE A 453 19.61 25.44 19.01
N ARG A 454 20.20 26.65 18.96
CA ARG A 454 21.61 26.83 18.60
C ARG A 454 22.54 26.06 19.54
N ALA A 455 22.25 26.06 20.84
CA ALA A 455 23.07 25.36 21.82
C ALA A 455 23.09 23.85 21.56
N VAL A 456 21.95 23.26 21.20
CA VAL A 456 21.87 21.83 20.84
C VAL A 456 22.66 21.53 19.57
N LEU A 457 22.42 22.29 18.49
CA LEU A 457 23.12 22.08 17.21
C LEU A 457 24.63 22.33 17.32
N ALA A 458 25.06 23.26 18.18
CA ALA A 458 26.46 23.54 18.43
C ALA A 458 27.16 22.39 19.16
N ASP A 459 26.47 21.69 20.06
CA ASP A 459 26.99 20.50 20.75
C ASP A 459 27.17 19.34 19.77
N GLN A 460 26.17 19.09 18.90
CA GLN A 460 26.30 18.13 17.79
C GLN A 460 27.46 18.48 16.87
N LEU A 461 27.63 19.76 16.51
CA LEU A 461 28.77 20.20 15.69
C LEU A 461 30.11 19.99 16.41
N HIS A 462 30.14 20.18 17.73
CA HIS A 462 31.33 19.93 18.53
C HIS A 462 31.72 18.44 18.50
N ASP A 463 30.74 17.54 18.60
CA ASP A 463 30.92 16.10 18.45
C ASP A 463 31.43 15.73 17.06
N GLU A 464 30.78 16.22 16.01
CA GLU A 464 31.15 15.98 14.61
C GLU A 464 32.61 16.38 14.29
N LEU A 465 33.08 17.47 14.91
CA LEU A 465 34.44 17.98 14.79
C LEU A 465 35.44 17.31 15.75
N GLY A 466 35.04 16.25 16.46
CA GLY A 466 35.91 15.45 17.33
C GLY A 466 36.22 16.10 18.68
N ARG A 467 35.33 16.98 19.16
CA ARG A 467 35.48 17.72 20.44
C ARG A 467 36.78 18.51 20.56
N GLY A 468 37.27 19.04 19.44
CA GLY A 468 38.53 19.78 19.36
C GLY A 468 39.77 18.92 19.06
N ASP A 469 39.63 17.59 18.98
CA ASP A 469 40.64 16.67 18.46
C ASP A 469 40.22 16.14 17.09
N PHE A 470 40.79 16.68 16.02
CA PHE A 470 40.43 16.29 14.65
C PHE A 470 40.70 14.81 14.34
N SER A 471 41.57 14.13 15.10
CA SER A 471 41.79 12.68 14.93
C SER A 471 40.57 11.85 15.33
N ARG A 472 39.67 12.45 16.11
CA ARG A 472 38.38 11.88 16.55
C ARG A 472 37.19 12.40 15.73
N ALA A 473 37.41 13.31 14.77
CA ALA A 473 36.35 13.83 13.93
C ALA A 473 35.69 12.69 13.13
N HIS A 474 34.36 12.71 13.02
CA HIS A 474 33.58 11.64 12.40
C HIS A 474 34.05 11.36 10.97
N LYS A 475 34.30 12.41 10.19
CA LYS A 475 34.86 12.30 8.83
C LYS A 475 36.22 11.56 8.77
N GLY A 476 37.09 11.80 9.76
CA GLY A 476 38.40 11.14 9.81
C GLY A 476 38.30 9.65 10.15
N LEU A 477 37.40 9.31 11.08
CA LEU A 477 37.08 7.94 11.47
C LEU A 477 36.39 7.18 10.32
N PHE A 478 35.44 7.81 9.61
CA PHE A 478 34.79 7.25 8.44
C PHE A 478 35.80 6.92 7.32
N ALA A 479 36.77 7.81 7.08
CA ALA A 479 37.83 7.56 6.11
C ALA A 479 38.71 6.34 6.49
N LYS A 480 38.87 6.02 7.79
CA LYS A 480 39.54 4.78 8.22
C LYS A 480 38.69 3.56 7.86
N LEU A 481 37.38 3.61 8.08
CA LEU A 481 36.46 2.54 7.70
C LEU A 481 36.53 2.28 6.19
N MET A 482 36.39 3.32 5.37
CA MET A 482 36.44 3.18 3.90
C MET A 482 37.75 2.54 3.41
N ARG A 483 38.91 2.94 3.96
CA ARG A 483 40.18 2.28 3.64
C ARG A 483 40.21 0.79 4.03
N GLY A 484 39.54 0.42 5.12
CA GLY A 484 39.45 -0.97 5.58
C GLY A 484 38.57 -1.85 4.69
N ILE A 485 37.66 -1.26 3.91
CA ILE A 485 36.75 -1.99 3.02
C ILE A 485 37.00 -1.71 1.53
N GLU A 486 38.07 -0.98 1.18
CA GLU A 486 38.40 -0.61 -0.21
C GLU A 486 38.59 -1.84 -1.13
N ALA A 487 39.00 -2.98 -0.57
CA ALA A 487 39.16 -4.22 -1.33
C ALA A 487 37.83 -4.75 -1.92
N TYR A 488 36.69 -4.31 -1.42
CA TYR A 488 35.35 -4.72 -1.85
C TYR A 488 34.66 -3.66 -2.72
N ARG A 489 35.43 -2.70 -3.23
CA ARG A 489 34.92 -1.63 -4.06
C ARG A 489 34.22 -2.16 -5.31
N SER A 490 33.06 -1.58 -5.61
CA SER A 490 32.37 -1.78 -6.88
C SER A 490 32.83 -0.75 -7.90
N ASP A 491 33.22 -1.21 -9.09
CA ASP A 491 33.63 -0.36 -10.22
C ASP A 491 32.47 -0.04 -11.19
N ALA A 492 31.23 -0.36 -10.80
CA ALA A 492 30.05 -0.06 -11.61
C ALA A 492 29.94 1.47 -11.86
N PRO A 493 29.67 1.93 -13.10
CA PRO A 493 29.57 3.36 -13.41
C PRO A 493 28.53 4.10 -12.55
N GLU A 494 27.44 3.43 -12.20
CA GLU A 494 26.33 3.96 -11.42
C GLU A 494 26.51 3.79 -9.90
N ALA A 495 27.62 3.20 -9.44
CA ALA A 495 27.85 2.81 -8.05
C ALA A 495 27.54 3.93 -7.06
N LEU A 496 27.87 5.18 -7.40
CA LEU A 496 27.70 6.36 -6.53
C LEU A 496 26.54 7.28 -6.95
N SER A 497 25.63 6.79 -7.80
CA SER A 497 24.54 7.60 -8.36
C SER A 497 23.43 7.90 -7.36
N ALA A 498 23.28 7.11 -6.27
CA ALA A 498 22.27 7.37 -5.24
C ALA A 498 22.54 8.66 -4.46
N ALA A 499 23.81 9.00 -4.24
CA ALA A 499 24.21 10.10 -3.36
C ALA A 499 23.72 11.50 -3.78
N ALA A 500 23.53 11.75 -5.07
CA ALA A 500 23.27 13.09 -5.58
C ALA A 500 21.96 13.69 -5.04
N GLY A 501 20.88 12.91 -4.99
CA GLY A 501 19.56 13.38 -4.54
C GLY A 501 19.56 13.80 -3.07
N LEU A 502 20.04 12.92 -2.19
CA LEU A 502 20.12 13.21 -0.75
C LEU A 502 21.11 14.34 -0.43
N SER A 503 22.27 14.36 -1.10
CA SER A 503 23.21 15.48 -0.95
C SER A 503 22.58 16.82 -1.31
N GLY A 504 21.80 16.87 -2.39
CA GLY A 504 21.10 18.09 -2.82
C GLY A 504 20.03 18.52 -1.83
N ALA A 505 19.24 17.58 -1.31
CA ALA A 505 18.23 17.84 -0.28
C ALA A 505 18.86 18.42 1.00
N LEU A 506 19.93 17.79 1.51
CA LEU A 506 20.65 18.27 2.68
C LEU A 506 21.28 19.65 2.47
N GLU A 507 21.78 19.95 1.25
CA GLU A 507 22.28 21.29 0.93
C GLU A 507 21.16 22.34 1.01
N LEU A 508 20.04 22.06 0.34
CA LEU A 508 18.87 22.92 0.33
C LEU A 508 18.37 23.18 1.75
N GLU A 509 18.25 22.14 2.58
CA GLU A 509 17.70 22.22 3.93
C GLU A 509 18.63 22.95 4.92
N TYR A 510 19.90 22.56 4.99
CA TYR A 510 20.82 23.03 6.01
C TYR A 510 21.50 24.36 5.65
N VAL A 511 21.44 24.78 4.39
CA VAL A 511 22.17 25.97 3.90
C VAL A 511 21.24 27.01 3.30
N GLU A 512 20.34 26.61 2.40
CA GLU A 512 19.61 27.56 1.54
C GLU A 512 18.21 27.92 2.08
N SER A 513 17.57 27.00 2.79
CA SER A 513 16.17 27.11 3.21
C SER A 513 15.97 27.94 4.48
N ASP A 514 14.71 28.23 4.77
CA ASP A 514 14.26 28.81 6.04
C ASP A 514 14.83 28.02 7.25
N PRO A 515 15.31 28.69 8.32
CA PRO A 515 15.92 27.99 9.45
C PRO A 515 14.99 26.99 10.16
N TRP A 516 13.66 27.23 10.22
CA TRP A 516 12.73 26.26 10.81
C TRP A 516 12.58 25.02 9.93
N PHE A 517 12.62 25.18 8.61
CA PHE A 517 12.66 24.07 7.67
C PHE A 517 13.92 23.22 7.87
N GLY A 518 15.09 23.86 7.96
CA GLY A 518 16.36 23.17 8.24
C GLY A 518 16.39 22.47 9.59
N VAL A 519 15.87 23.10 10.65
CA VAL A 519 15.73 22.48 11.97
C VAL A 519 14.83 21.25 11.88
N GLY A 520 13.67 21.35 11.23
CA GLY A 520 12.78 20.21 11.04
C GLY A 520 13.42 19.02 10.31
N ALA A 521 14.22 19.30 9.27
CA ALA A 521 14.99 18.27 8.58
C ALA A 521 16.02 17.62 9.52
N SER A 522 16.75 18.40 10.31
CA SER A 522 17.76 17.85 11.24
C SER A 522 17.19 16.85 12.23
N LEU A 523 15.96 17.05 12.71
CA LEU A 523 15.31 16.11 13.64
C LEU A 523 15.22 14.69 13.07
N LEU A 524 14.94 14.54 11.76
CA LEU A 524 14.86 13.21 11.15
C LEU A 524 16.22 12.70 10.71
N VAL A 525 17.18 13.57 10.40
CA VAL A 525 18.55 13.14 10.08
C VAL A 525 19.15 12.39 11.27
N GLU A 526 19.00 12.89 12.51
CA GLU A 526 19.52 12.21 13.70
C GLU A 526 18.79 10.89 13.98
N VAL A 527 17.45 10.87 13.86
CA VAL A 527 16.66 9.63 14.03
C VAL A 527 17.05 8.58 13.00
N PHE A 528 17.26 8.98 11.75
CA PHE A 528 17.69 8.08 10.69
C PHE A 528 19.15 7.66 10.83
N GLY A 529 20.04 8.56 11.25
CA GLY A 529 21.45 8.29 11.55
C GLY A 529 21.58 7.16 12.55
N MET A 530 20.99 7.33 13.73
CA MET A 530 20.92 6.30 14.77
C MET A 530 20.42 4.95 14.24
N GLN A 531 19.29 4.93 13.52
CA GLN A 531 18.70 3.69 13.02
C GLN A 531 19.62 2.96 12.04
N VAL A 532 20.19 3.70 11.08
CA VAL A 532 21.03 3.11 10.05
C VAL A 532 22.39 2.70 10.61
N ASP A 533 22.97 3.47 11.53
CA ASP A 533 24.27 3.13 12.13
C ASP A 533 24.18 1.87 12.99
N CYS A 534 23.09 1.71 13.75
CA CYS A 534 22.81 0.46 14.47
C CYS A 534 22.69 -0.72 13.49
N PHE A 535 21.97 -0.53 12.39
CA PHE A 535 21.81 -1.57 11.37
C PHE A 535 23.14 -1.95 10.71
N ILE A 536 23.96 -0.97 10.34
CA ILE A 536 25.26 -1.22 9.68
C ILE A 536 26.21 -1.93 10.65
N ASN A 537 26.23 -1.53 11.92
CA ASN A 537 27.04 -2.19 12.94
C ASN A 537 26.67 -3.68 13.08
N ASP A 538 25.38 -4.00 13.09
CA ASP A 538 24.90 -5.38 13.07
C ASP A 538 25.34 -6.15 11.81
N GLU A 539 25.25 -5.53 10.62
CA GLU A 539 25.67 -6.18 9.37
C GLU A 539 27.17 -6.48 9.35
N PHE A 540 28.01 -5.56 9.82
CA PHE A 540 29.44 -5.81 9.96
C PHE A 540 29.74 -6.86 11.04
N ALA A 541 28.91 -7.01 12.08
CA ALA A 541 29.06 -8.08 13.07
C ALA A 541 28.70 -9.47 12.52
N ARG A 542 27.91 -9.55 11.44
CA ARG A 542 27.52 -10.81 10.77
C ARG A 542 28.59 -11.36 9.80
N GLN A 543 29.70 -10.66 9.60
CA GLN A 543 30.82 -11.09 8.77
C GLN A 543 32.13 -11.17 9.58
N ALA A 544 33.14 -11.87 9.06
CA ALA A 544 34.41 -12.13 9.77
C ALA A 544 35.67 -11.57 9.08
N GLU A 545 35.54 -10.96 7.89
CA GLU A 545 36.66 -10.50 7.07
C GLU A 545 37.20 -9.14 7.55
N VAL A 546 36.33 -8.25 8.01
CA VAL A 546 36.68 -6.90 8.50
C VAL A 546 36.49 -6.85 10.00
N SER A 547 37.54 -6.49 10.76
CA SER A 547 37.47 -6.37 12.21
C SER A 547 38.48 -5.37 12.77
N GLY A 548 38.32 -5.00 14.04
CA GLY A 548 39.28 -4.15 14.74
C GLY A 548 39.18 -2.66 14.38
N ALA A 549 40.32 -2.02 14.12
CA ALA A 549 40.44 -0.58 13.94
C ALA A 549 39.55 0.04 12.82
N PRO A 550 39.29 -0.61 11.68
CA PRO A 550 38.36 -0.08 10.67
C PRO A 550 36.94 0.13 11.16
N LEU A 551 36.47 -0.66 12.15
CA LEU A 551 35.12 -0.58 12.69
C LEU A 551 34.99 0.37 13.89
N GLU A 552 36.04 1.14 14.22
CA GLU A 552 36.03 2.13 15.31
C GLU A 552 34.94 3.19 15.12
N TRP A 553 34.69 3.61 13.87
CA TRP A 553 33.63 4.57 13.53
C TRP A 553 32.24 4.05 13.92
N LEU A 554 31.93 2.79 13.60
CA LEU A 554 30.63 2.17 13.88
C LEU A 554 30.34 2.07 15.37
N LYS A 555 31.35 1.68 16.16
CA LYS A 555 31.21 1.60 17.62
C LYS A 555 30.88 2.96 18.23
N LEU A 556 31.61 3.99 17.79
CA LEU A 556 31.39 5.35 18.25
C LEU A 556 29.99 5.87 17.88
N HIS A 557 29.54 5.66 16.64
CA HIS A 557 28.24 6.17 16.19
C HIS A 557 27.08 5.42 16.83
N SER A 558 27.20 4.12 17.10
CA SER A 558 26.15 3.39 17.84
C SER A 558 25.90 3.90 19.26
N GLU A 559 26.89 4.55 19.89
CA GLU A 559 26.78 5.13 21.24
C GLU A 559 26.37 6.62 21.18
N LEU A 560 26.96 7.42 20.29
CA LEU A 560 26.70 8.87 20.19
C LEU A 560 25.34 9.20 19.55
N GLU A 561 24.93 8.47 18.51
CA GLU A 561 23.70 8.78 17.78
C GLU A 561 22.43 8.58 18.62
N VAL A 562 22.49 7.78 19.68
CA VAL A 562 21.38 7.61 20.64
C VAL A 562 21.12 8.93 21.38
N ASP A 563 22.18 9.64 21.75
CA ASP A 563 22.07 10.94 22.42
C ASP A 563 21.54 12.01 21.45
N HIS A 564 22.02 12.01 20.19
CA HIS A 564 21.56 12.95 19.15
C HIS A 564 20.11 12.71 18.73
N ALA A 565 19.67 11.45 18.63
CA ALA A 565 18.26 11.11 18.41
C ALA A 565 17.38 11.56 19.59
N GLY A 566 17.85 11.41 20.83
CA GLY A 566 17.17 11.93 22.02
C GLY A 566 17.01 13.47 21.99
N ASP A 567 18.02 14.15 21.46
CA ASP A 567 17.98 15.60 21.26
C ASP A 567 16.94 16.06 20.25
N SER A 568 16.57 15.21 19.28
CA SER A 568 15.51 15.53 18.32
C SER A 568 14.15 15.70 18.99
N VAL A 569 13.83 14.89 20.02
CA VAL A 569 12.60 15.05 20.80
C VAL A 569 12.63 16.36 21.59
N ARG A 570 13.80 16.70 22.16
CA ARG A 570 14.01 17.95 22.90
C ARG A 570 13.83 19.18 22.01
N VAL A 571 14.47 19.20 20.84
CA VAL A 571 14.37 20.31 19.88
C VAL A 571 12.95 20.42 19.32
N ALA A 572 12.28 19.30 19.00
CA ALA A 572 10.89 19.30 18.53
C ALA A 572 9.93 19.99 19.52
N ALA A 573 10.17 19.85 20.83
CA ALA A 573 9.37 20.50 21.87
C ALA A 573 9.62 22.01 21.99
N MET A 574 10.74 22.52 21.45
CA MET A 574 11.10 23.95 21.45
C MET A 574 10.46 24.71 20.28
N ILE A 575 9.92 24.02 19.27
CA ILE A 575 9.38 24.65 18.06
C ILE A 575 8.01 25.28 18.35
N PRO A 576 7.83 26.60 18.15
CA PRO A 576 6.55 27.27 18.37
C PRO A 576 5.46 26.80 17.41
N GLU A 577 4.21 26.78 17.88
CA GLU A 577 3.05 26.46 17.05
C GLU A 577 2.84 27.49 15.92
N GLY A 578 2.13 27.07 14.87
CA GLY A 578 1.79 27.92 13.72
C GLY A 578 2.81 27.82 12.59
N ALA A 579 3.26 28.96 12.07
CA ALA A 579 4.14 28.99 10.89
C ALA A 579 5.50 28.29 11.11
N PRO A 580 6.19 28.41 12.27
CA PRO A 580 7.44 27.68 12.52
C PRO A 580 7.24 26.16 12.50
N GLU A 581 6.23 25.65 13.20
CA GLU A 581 5.91 24.21 13.21
C GLU A 581 5.57 23.69 11.81
N ALA A 582 4.76 24.43 11.04
CA ALA A 582 4.45 24.04 9.66
C ALA A 582 5.70 23.96 8.76
N ARG A 583 6.67 24.87 8.94
CA ARG A 583 7.95 24.83 8.22
C ARG A 583 8.82 23.67 8.65
N ALA A 584 8.90 23.39 9.95
CA ALA A 584 9.65 22.26 10.47
C ALA A 584 9.07 20.91 10.01
N VAL A 585 7.75 20.75 10.02
CA VAL A 585 7.08 19.57 9.47
C VAL A 585 7.42 19.39 7.99
N ALA A 586 7.35 20.47 7.20
CA ALA A 586 7.69 20.41 5.78
C ALA A 586 9.15 19.99 5.55
N GLY A 587 10.08 20.47 6.38
CA GLY A 587 11.49 20.07 6.33
C GLY A 587 11.70 18.59 6.67
N ALA A 588 11.07 18.12 7.76
CA ALA A 588 11.09 16.71 8.16
C ALA A 588 10.53 15.80 7.05
N GLU A 589 9.37 16.13 6.49
CA GLU A 589 8.77 15.33 5.42
C GLU A 589 9.61 15.35 4.13
N HIS A 590 10.27 16.48 3.83
CA HIS A 590 11.17 16.58 2.67
C HIS A 590 12.39 15.66 2.82
N ILE A 591 13.06 15.67 3.97
CA ILE A 591 14.23 14.80 4.19
C ILE A 591 13.82 13.32 4.25
N SER A 592 12.64 13.00 4.79
CA SER A 592 12.10 11.63 4.77
C SER A 592 11.90 11.12 3.35
N ARG A 593 11.35 11.93 2.44
CA ARG A 593 11.20 11.56 1.03
C ARG A 593 12.56 11.41 0.34
N ALA A 594 13.49 12.32 0.60
CA ALA A 594 14.84 12.28 0.03
C ALA A 594 15.61 11.02 0.49
N ALA A 595 15.51 10.65 1.77
CA ALA A 595 16.09 9.42 2.31
C ALA A 595 15.46 8.18 1.67
N SER A 596 14.13 8.10 1.57
CA SER A 596 13.45 6.98 0.90
C SER A 596 13.89 6.83 -0.57
N ALA A 597 14.00 7.94 -1.30
CA ALA A 597 14.48 7.94 -2.69
C ALA A 597 15.94 7.48 -2.80
N PHE A 598 16.79 7.90 -1.85
CA PHE A 598 18.17 7.46 -1.76
C PHE A 598 18.28 5.94 -1.57
N PHE A 599 17.54 5.34 -0.63
CA PHE A 599 17.58 3.89 -0.43
C PHE A 599 16.89 3.11 -1.55
N SER A 600 15.89 3.67 -2.20
CA SER A 600 15.31 3.08 -3.42
C SER A 600 16.34 3.02 -4.55
N ARG A 601 17.15 4.08 -4.72
CA ARG A 601 18.22 4.08 -5.70
C ARG A 601 19.37 3.14 -5.32
N LEU A 602 19.72 3.05 -4.03
CA LEU A 602 20.70 2.06 -3.55
C LEU A 602 20.22 0.62 -3.78
N TYR A 603 18.92 0.36 -3.65
CA TYR A 603 18.34 -0.94 -3.99
C TYR A 603 18.62 -1.30 -5.45
N GLU A 604 18.32 -0.40 -6.39
CA GLU A 604 18.57 -0.63 -7.83
C GLU A 604 20.05 -0.91 -8.15
N ILE A 605 20.97 -0.22 -7.46
CA ILE A 605 22.41 -0.39 -7.66
C ILE A 605 22.92 -1.71 -7.04
N SER A 606 22.44 -2.03 -5.84
CA SER A 606 22.93 -3.18 -5.05
C SER A 606 22.31 -4.52 -5.49
N PHE A 607 21.16 -4.45 -6.16
CA PHE A 607 20.38 -5.60 -6.61
C PHE A 607 19.90 -5.38 -8.07
N PRO A 608 20.80 -5.39 -9.06
CA PRO A 608 20.49 -5.05 -10.45
C PRO A 608 19.73 -6.13 -11.23
N GLU A 609 19.46 -7.28 -10.60
CA GLU A 609 18.82 -8.47 -11.16
C GLU A 609 17.33 -8.29 -11.48
#